data_AF-A0A923VDT3-F1
#
_entry.id   AF-A0A923VDT3-F1
#
_cell.length_a   1.000
_cell.length_b   1.000
_cell.length_c   1.000
_cell.angle_alpha   90.00
_cell.angle_beta   90.00
_cell.angle_gamma   90.00
#
_symmetry.space_group_name_H-M   'P 1'
#
loop_
_entity.id
_entity.type
_entity.pdbx_description
1 polymer ?
#
loop_
_entity_poly.entity_id
_entity_poly.type
_entity_poly.pdbx_seq_one_letter_code
_entity_poly.pdbx_strand_id
1 'polypeptide(L)'
;DGPLLIQDIVLTIYKPMVADEKGIYKEEKSNNYIIDSFHTKEDFEKKQAASHDPNSQMADCFLLLETAYQYYLQLIQFGKKEKTARKKAGLKNELLFRMAGLNNLIIKGG
;
A
#
# COMPACT_ATOMS: atom_id res chain seq x y z
N ASP A 1 21.33 -35.34 -21.07
CA ASP A 1 21.11 -33.87 -21.10
C ASP A 1 19.95 -33.53 -21.99
N GLY A 2 18.78 -33.28 -21.39
CA GLY A 2 17.60 -32.79 -22.11
C GLY A 2 17.62 -31.26 -22.23
N PRO A 3 16.90 -30.66 -23.20
CA PRO A 3 16.88 -29.21 -23.37
C PRO A 3 16.22 -28.52 -22.17
N LEU A 4 16.81 -27.40 -21.75
CA LEU A 4 16.24 -26.52 -20.72
C LEU A 4 15.05 -25.76 -21.33
N LEU A 5 13.84 -26.07 -20.88
CA LEU A 5 12.64 -25.33 -21.29
C LEU A 5 12.57 -24.02 -20.49
N ILE A 6 12.88 -22.90 -21.12
CA ILE A 6 12.72 -21.58 -20.48
C ILE A 6 11.25 -21.18 -20.58
N GLN A 7 10.56 -21.16 -19.44
CA GLN A 7 9.24 -20.58 -19.30
C GLN A 7 9.33 -19.04 -19.46
N ASP A 8 8.23 -18.38 -19.83
CA ASP A 8 8.18 -16.91 -19.87
C ASP A 8 8.59 -16.34 -18.50
N ILE A 9 9.68 -15.58 -18.46
CA ILE A 9 10.23 -14.97 -17.24
C ILE A 9 10.05 -13.45 -17.24
N VAL A 10 9.77 -12.89 -16.07
CA VAL A 10 9.74 -11.46 -15.80
C VAL A 10 10.95 -11.13 -14.94
N LEU A 11 11.78 -10.20 -15.42
CA LEU A 11 12.98 -9.72 -14.74
C LEU A 11 12.74 -8.31 -14.21
N THR A 12 12.92 -8.13 -12.91
CA THR A 12 13.04 -6.80 -12.32
C THR A 12 14.51 -6.41 -12.37
N ILE A 13 14.82 -5.36 -13.12
CA ILE A 13 16.18 -4.85 -13.26
C ILE A 13 16.24 -3.40 -12.78
N TYR A 14 17.35 -3.01 -12.18
CA TYR A 14 17.65 -1.61 -11.88
C TYR A 14 19.02 -1.23 -12.40
N LYS A 15 19.20 0.07 -12.61
CA LYS A 15 20.47 0.65 -13.02
C LYS A 15 21.26 1.02 -11.76
N PRO A 16 22.51 0.54 -11.62
CA PRO A 16 23.30 0.86 -10.43
C PRO A 16 23.57 2.36 -10.34
N MET A 17 23.60 2.88 -9.12
CA MET A 17 24.02 4.24 -8.84
C MET A 17 25.44 4.23 -8.28
N VAL A 18 26.29 5.10 -8.82
CA VAL A 18 27.67 5.27 -8.40
C VAL A 18 27.84 6.70 -7.87
N ALA A 19 28.50 6.85 -6.72
CA ALA A 19 28.83 8.16 -6.18
C ALA A 19 29.92 8.81 -7.02
N ASP A 20 29.72 10.07 -7.41
CA ASP A 20 30.79 10.87 -8.03
C ASP A 20 31.82 11.34 -6.99
N GLU A 21 32.87 12.02 -7.45
CA GLU A 21 33.96 12.55 -6.60
C GLU A 21 33.46 13.54 -5.52
N LYS A 22 32.22 14.03 -5.63
CA LYS A 22 31.57 14.92 -4.66
C LYS A 22 30.57 14.19 -3.76
N GLY A 23 30.50 12.86 -3.85
CA GLY A 23 29.59 12.02 -3.07
C GLY A 23 28.15 12.04 -3.58
N ILE A 24 27.88 12.58 -4.78
CA ILE A 24 26.53 12.61 -5.35
C ILE A 24 26.31 11.33 -6.15
N TYR A 25 25.32 10.54 -5.75
CA TYR A 25 24.93 9.33 -6.46
C TYR A 25 24.28 9.68 -7.81
N LYS A 26 24.83 9.11 -8.87
CA LYS A 26 24.32 9.23 -10.23
C LYS A 26 24.20 7.85 -10.86
N GLU A 27 23.28 7.69 -11.80
CA GLU A 27 23.20 6.46 -12.58
C GLU A 27 24.54 6.16 -13.26
N GLU A 28 24.94 4.90 -13.19
CA GLU A 28 26.14 4.45 -13.88
C GLU A 28 25.98 4.65 -15.40
N LYS A 29 26.98 5.22 -16.06
CA LYS A 29 26.90 5.50 -17.51
C LYS A 29 26.99 4.23 -18.38
N SER A 30 27.39 3.11 -17.78
CA SER A 30 27.45 1.82 -18.46
C SER A 30 26.03 1.34 -18.82
N ASN A 31 25.91 0.45 -19.81
CA ASN A 31 24.66 -0.25 -20.12
C ASN A 31 24.49 -1.52 -19.25
N ASN A 32 25.12 -1.56 -18.08
CA ASN A 32 24.98 -2.68 -17.16
C ASN A 32 23.75 -2.46 -16.29
N TYR A 33 22.98 -3.53 -16.12
CA TYR A 33 21.81 -3.55 -15.24
C TYR A 33 22.00 -4.66 -14.22
N ILE A 34 21.52 -4.42 -13.01
CA ILE A 34 21.51 -5.44 -11.96
C ILE A 34 20.11 -6.06 -11.95
N ILE A 35 20.08 -7.39 -12.01
CA ILE A 35 18.86 -8.17 -11.80
C ILE A 35 18.59 -8.18 -10.30
N ASP A 36 17.48 -7.58 -9.90
CA ASP A 36 17.01 -7.60 -8.52
C ASP A 36 16.26 -8.90 -8.21
N SER A 37 15.35 -9.26 -9.11
CA SER A 37 14.51 -10.45 -8.96
C SER A 37 14.09 -11.00 -10.31
N PHE A 38 13.78 -12.31 -10.33
CA PHE A 38 13.17 -12.97 -11.47
C PHE A 38 11.98 -13.80 -11.00
N HIS A 39 10.91 -13.77 -11.78
CA HIS A 39 9.69 -14.53 -11.54
C HIS A 39 9.25 -15.21 -12.83
N THR A 40 8.52 -16.31 -12.72
CA THR A 40 7.74 -16.79 -13.87
C THR A 40 6.63 -15.78 -14.16
N LYS A 41 6.23 -15.68 -15.43
CA LYS A 41 5.11 -14.82 -15.82
C LYS A 41 3.82 -15.19 -15.08
N GLU A 42 3.57 -16.47 -14.89
CA GLU A 42 2.40 -16.95 -14.14
C GLU A 42 2.41 -16.49 -12.67
N ASP A 43 3.55 -16.58 -11.99
CA ASP A 43 3.68 -16.10 -10.61
C ASP A 43 3.56 -14.58 -10.50
N PHE A 44 4.09 -13.86 -11.50
CA PHE A 44 3.99 -12.41 -11.57
C PHE A 44 2.54 -11.96 -11.77
N GLU A 45 1.81 -12.60 -12.68
CA GLU A 45 0.39 -12.34 -12.94
C GLU A 45 -0.50 -12.68 -11.73
N LYS A 46 -0.23 -13.81 -11.04
CA LYS A 46 -0.93 -14.16 -9.78
C LYS A 46 -0.70 -13.12 -8.69
N LYS A 47 0.53 -12.63 -8.51
CA LYS A 47 0.84 -11.56 -7.55
C LYS A 47 0.12 -10.26 -7.90
N GLN A 48 0.09 -9.88 -9.17
CA GLN A 48 -0.67 -8.69 -9.61
C GLN A 48 -2.17 -8.87 -9.38
N ALA A 49 -2.73 -10.03 -9.71
CA ALA A 49 -4.14 -10.34 -9.46
C ALA A 49 -4.49 -10.28 -7.96
N ALA A 50 -3.60 -10.77 -7.09
CA ALA A 50 -3.76 -10.67 -5.64
C ALA A 50 -3.69 -9.22 -5.14
N SER A 51 -2.84 -8.36 -5.71
CA SER A 51 -2.80 -6.93 -5.39
C SER A 51 -4.05 -6.15 -5.87
N HIS A 52 -4.77 -6.72 -6.83
CA HIS A 52 -6.05 -6.22 -7.33
C HIS A 52 -7.25 -6.96 -6.75
N ASP A 53 -7.07 -7.81 -5.74
CA ASP A 53 -8.18 -8.46 -5.05
C ASP A 53 -9.07 -7.38 -4.41
N PRO A 54 -10.34 -7.26 -4.84
CA PRO A 54 -11.26 -6.29 -4.28
C PRO A 54 -11.39 -6.41 -2.76
N ASN A 55 -11.22 -7.62 -2.20
CA ASN A 55 -11.26 -7.82 -0.76
C ASN A 55 -10.06 -7.21 -0.04
N SER A 56 -8.85 -7.32 -0.62
CA SER A 56 -7.65 -6.66 -0.08
C SER A 56 -7.79 -5.14 -0.11
N GLN A 57 -8.25 -4.58 -1.22
CA GLN A 57 -8.48 -3.14 -1.34
C GLN A 57 -9.56 -2.64 -0.37
N MET A 58 -10.61 -3.45 -0.17
CA MET A 58 -11.65 -3.16 0.80
C MET A 58 -11.13 -3.23 2.23
N ALA A 59 -10.26 -4.18 2.55
CA ALA A 59 -9.59 -4.27 3.85
C ALA A 59 -8.74 -3.02 4.15
N ASP A 60 -7.98 -2.54 3.17
CA ASP A 60 -7.21 -1.30 3.29
C ASP A 60 -8.11 -0.09 3.55
N CYS A 61 -9.26 -0.02 2.86
CA CYS A 61 -10.25 1.03 3.08
C CYS A 61 -10.84 0.98 4.49
N PHE A 62 -11.11 -0.21 5.03
CA PHE A 62 -11.58 -0.38 6.41
C PHE A 62 -10.52 0.01 7.44
N LEU A 63 -9.23 -0.28 7.19
CA LEU A 63 -8.13 0.17 8.03
C LEU A 63 -8.01 1.70 8.08
N LEU A 64 -8.16 2.35 6.92
CA LEU A 64 -8.19 3.82 6.84
C LEU A 64 -9.39 4.41 7.59
N LEU A 65 -10.58 3.81 7.44
CA LEU A 65 -11.78 4.22 8.17
C LEU A 65 -11.61 4.06 9.68
N GLU A 66 -10.97 2.98 10.13
CA GLU A 66 -10.68 2.75 11.55
C GLU A 66 -9.77 3.84 12.11
N THR A 67 -8.68 4.13 11.41
CA THR A 67 -7.73 5.17 11.81
C THR A 67 -8.41 6.54 11.90
N ALA A 68 -9.26 6.86 10.91
CA ALA A 68 -10.06 8.07 10.92
C ALA A 68 -11.03 8.12 12.11
N TYR A 69 -11.68 7.01 12.44
CA TYR A 69 -12.61 6.95 13.57
C TYR A 69 -11.90 7.09 14.91
N GLN A 70 -10.74 6.44 15.10
CA GLN A 70 -9.94 6.61 16.32
C GLN A 70 -9.49 8.07 16.50
N TYR A 71 -9.06 8.72 15.43
CA TYR A 71 -8.71 10.14 15.50
C TYR A 71 -9.93 11.02 15.83
N TYR A 72 -11.10 10.70 15.28
CA TYR A 72 -12.36 11.35 15.69
C TYR A 72 -12.62 11.17 17.19
N LEU A 73 -12.52 9.95 17.73
CA LEU A 73 -12.74 9.68 19.15
C LEU A 73 -11.76 10.45 20.05
N GLN A 74 -10.49 10.52 19.67
CA GLN A 74 -9.49 11.33 20.38
C GLN A 74 -9.87 12.81 20.39
N LEU A 75 -10.32 13.36 19.26
CA LEU A 75 -10.77 14.76 19.19
C LEU A 75 -11.99 15.02 20.09
N ILE A 76 -12.92 14.06 20.17
CA ILE A 76 -14.04 14.13 21.12
C ILE A 76 -13.54 14.12 22.56
N GLN A 77 -12.60 13.24 22.92
CA GLN A 77 -11.98 13.20 24.24
C GLN A 77 -11.28 14.52 24.61
N PHE A 78 -10.67 15.20 23.64
CA PHE A 78 -10.12 16.55 23.81
C PHE A 78 -11.17 17.68 23.81
N GLY A 79 -12.47 17.35 23.90
CA GLY A 79 -13.56 18.32 24.00
C GLY A 79 -13.86 19.07 22.70
N LYS A 80 -13.42 18.55 21.53
CA LYS A 80 -13.80 19.17 20.25
C LYS A 80 -15.26 18.87 19.93
N LYS A 81 -15.97 19.88 19.41
CA LYS A 81 -17.34 19.71 18.91
C LYS A 81 -17.36 18.66 17.79
N GLU A 82 -18.37 17.79 17.80
CA GLU A 82 -18.52 16.68 16.87
C GLU A 82 -18.33 17.09 15.40
N LYS A 83 -19.05 18.12 14.95
CA LYS A 83 -18.95 18.64 13.57
C LYS A 83 -17.50 19.01 13.18
N THR A 84 -16.73 19.53 14.12
CA THR A 84 -15.32 19.89 13.90
C THR A 84 -14.42 18.66 13.95
N ALA A 85 -14.65 17.75 14.89
CA ALA A 85 -13.93 16.50 15.01
C ALA A 85 -14.10 15.63 13.75
N ARG A 86 -15.34 15.45 13.29
CA ARG A 86 -15.68 14.76 12.04
C ARG A 86 -14.97 15.37 10.85
N LYS A 87 -15.00 16.70 10.71
CA LYS A 87 -14.31 17.39 9.61
C LYS A 87 -12.80 17.15 9.65
N LYS A 88 -12.17 17.25 10.83
CA LYS A 88 -10.72 17.06 10.99
C LYS A 88 -10.27 15.62 10.76
N ALA A 89 -11.12 14.65 11.09
CA ALA A 89 -10.87 13.24 10.86
C ALA A 89 -11.20 12.76 9.43
N GLY A 90 -11.64 13.66 8.54
CA GLY A 90 -12.06 13.27 7.17
C GLY A 90 -13.44 12.60 7.10
N LEU A 91 -14.20 12.55 8.20
CA LEU A 91 -15.51 11.90 8.33
C LEU A 91 -16.68 12.90 8.23
N LYS A 92 -16.54 13.93 7.39
CA LYS A 92 -17.61 14.93 7.16
C LYS A 92 -18.82 14.31 6.46
N ASN A 93 -18.58 13.33 5.58
CA ASN A 93 -19.65 12.59 4.91
C ASN A 93 -20.36 11.68 5.93
N GLU A 94 -21.69 11.69 5.92
CA GLU A 94 -22.51 10.94 6.88
C GLU A 94 -22.39 9.43 6.71
N LEU A 95 -22.35 8.93 5.48
CA LEU A 95 -22.20 7.51 5.20
C LEU A 95 -20.82 7.01 5.66
N LEU A 96 -19.74 7.74 5.33
CA LEU A 96 -18.39 7.39 5.80
C LEU A 96 -18.30 7.37 7.32
N PHE A 97 -18.91 8.35 8.00
CA PHE A 97 -18.92 8.38 9.47
C PHE A 97 -19.63 7.18 10.09
N ARG A 98 -20.77 6.76 9.52
CA ARG A 98 -21.50 5.58 9.97
C ARG A 98 -20.71 4.30 9.73
N MET A 99 -20.11 4.15 8.55
CA MET A 99 -19.29 2.98 8.22
C MET A 99 -18.07 2.90 9.14
N ALA A 100 -17.40 4.02 9.43
CA ALA A 100 -16.29 4.09 10.35
C ALA A 100 -16.69 3.65 11.78
N GLY A 101 -17.85 4.13 12.26
CA GLY A 101 -18.38 3.72 13.56
C GLY A 101 -18.73 2.23 13.65
N LEU A 102 -19.39 1.69 12.62
CA LEU A 102 -19.71 0.26 12.52
C LEU A 102 -18.44 -0.60 12.45
N ASN A 103 -17.45 -0.20 11.67
CA ASN A 103 -16.16 -0.89 11.57
C ASN A 103 -15.46 -0.97 12.94
N ASN A 104 -15.38 0.14 13.67
CA ASN A 104 -14.82 0.15 15.03
C ASN A 104 -15.61 -0.76 16.00
N LEU A 105 -16.94 -0.87 15.84
CA LEU A 105 -17.75 -1.79 16.66
C LEU A 105 -17.44 -3.25 16.32
N ILE A 106 -17.29 -3.59 15.05
CA ILE A 106 -16.92 -4.94 14.60
C ILE A 106 -15.55 -5.31 15.15
N ILE A 107 -14.56 -4.41 15.07
CA ILE A 107 -13.20 -4.66 15.58
C ILE A 107 -13.17 -4.82 17.11
N LYS A 108 -14.00 -4.08 17.85
CA LYS A 108 -14.05 -4.15 19.32
C LYS A 108 -14.96 -5.24 19.88
N GLY A 109 -15.93 -5.70 19.08
CA GLY A 109 -16.88 -6.75 19.45
C GLY A 109 -16.52 -8.13 18.91
N GLY A 110 -15.51 -8.22 18.04
CA GLY A 110 -14.86 -9.46 17.63
C GLY A 110 -13.70 -9.87 18.52
#